data_AF-V3ZCK6-F1
#
_entry.id   AF-V3ZCK6-F1
#
_cell.length_a   1.000
_cell.length_b   1.000
_cell.length_c   1.000
_cell.angle_alpha   90.00
_cell.angle_beta   90.00
_cell.angle_gamma   90.00
#
_symmetry.space_group_name_H-M   'P 1'
#
loop_
_entity.id
_entity.type
_entity.pdbx_description
1 polymer ?
#
loop_
_entity_poly.entity_id
_entity_poly.type
_entity_poly.pdbx_seq_one_letter_code
_entity_poly.pdbx_strand_id
1 'polypeptide(L)'
;MADASKNRRVVIAMDGSDHANYAFGYFVENIHRPSDEVILIYCADISIVVQSQRLQYWGFTSFSSKPQRVRCRCPKYALRADKGKIEKMISDQQKSMEDITEDLNLKIQKSGINGRITRVMDNDIGHAIVKQAEKEGASLIVTGTRGRSKLRRTFLGGVSEYIVNHASMPVLTCRYVPQK
;
A
#
# COMPACT_ATOMS: atom_id res chain seq x y z
N MET A 1 25.22 20.48 3.69
CA MET A 1 25.06 20.62 2.23
C MET A 1 24.82 19.23 1.67
N ALA A 2 23.65 18.96 1.08
CA ALA A 2 23.35 17.64 0.54
C ALA A 2 24.25 17.38 -0.68
N ASP A 3 24.95 16.25 -0.66
CA ASP A 3 25.88 15.80 -1.68
C ASP A 3 25.13 15.62 -3.01
N ALA A 4 25.32 16.56 -3.93
CA ALA A 4 24.68 16.59 -5.25
C ALA A 4 25.23 15.51 -6.21
N SER A 5 26.22 14.71 -5.78
CA SER A 5 26.87 13.69 -6.61
C SER A 5 26.18 12.32 -6.55
N LYS A 6 25.28 12.08 -5.58
CA LYS A 6 24.64 10.77 -5.40
C LYS A 6 23.26 10.72 -6.04
N ASN A 7 23.02 9.74 -6.90
CA ASN A 7 21.69 9.44 -7.43
C ASN A 7 20.71 9.26 -6.27
N ARG A 8 19.60 9.98 -6.32
CA ARG A 8 18.58 9.92 -5.27
C ARG A 8 17.61 8.80 -5.61
N ARG A 9 17.32 7.95 -4.63
CA ARG A 9 16.29 6.92 -4.74
C ARG A 9 14.95 7.51 -4.34
N VAL A 10 13.95 7.37 -5.20
CA VAL A 10 12.59 7.85 -4.95
C VAL A 10 11.66 6.65 -4.92
N VAL A 11 10.91 6.52 -3.83
CA VAL A 11 9.89 5.49 -3.68
C VAL A 11 8.53 6.07 -3.99
N ILE A 12 7.73 5.36 -4.78
CA ILE A 12 6.34 5.74 -5.08
C ILE A 12 5.42 4.61 -4.64
N ALA A 13 4.47 4.92 -3.76
CA ALA A 13 3.46 3.97 -3.30
C ALA A 13 2.37 3.77 -4.36
N MET A 14 2.23 2.54 -4.85
CA MET A 14 1.27 2.16 -5.89
C MET A 14 0.28 1.12 -5.34
N ASP A 15 -1.02 1.41 -5.44
CA ASP A 15 -2.12 0.49 -5.08
C ASP A 15 -3.07 0.20 -6.26
N GLY A 16 -2.68 0.63 -7.48
CA GLY A 16 -3.51 0.54 -8.69
C GLY A 16 -4.64 1.59 -8.76
N SER A 17 -4.84 2.41 -7.73
CA SER A 17 -5.91 3.43 -7.71
C SER A 17 -5.56 4.67 -8.53
N ASP A 18 -6.58 5.43 -8.94
CA ASP A 18 -6.43 6.72 -9.62
C ASP A 18 -5.58 7.72 -8.81
N HIS A 19 -5.63 7.64 -7.49
CA HIS A 19 -4.86 8.50 -6.60
C HIS A 19 -3.36 8.21 -6.69
N ALA A 20 -2.98 6.93 -6.71
CA ALA A 20 -1.60 6.52 -6.89
C ALA A 20 -1.10 6.82 -8.31
N ASN A 21 -1.95 6.58 -9.32
CA ASN A 21 -1.64 6.88 -10.72
C ASN A 21 -1.40 8.38 -10.94
N TYR A 22 -2.24 9.23 -10.34
CA TYR A 22 -2.05 10.68 -10.36
C TYR A 22 -0.75 11.09 -9.66
N ALA A 23 -0.42 10.49 -8.52
CA ALA A 23 0.81 10.79 -7.81
C ALA A 23 2.06 10.43 -8.62
N PHE A 24 2.03 9.29 -9.31
CA PHE A 24 3.06 8.87 -10.25
C PHE A 24 3.21 9.88 -11.40
N GLY A 25 2.12 10.22 -12.09
CA GLY A 25 2.13 11.18 -13.20
C GLY A 25 2.67 12.55 -12.76
N TYR A 26 2.16 13.06 -11.64
CA TYR A 26 2.62 14.33 -11.08
C TYR A 26 4.12 14.33 -10.77
N PHE A 27 4.64 13.24 -10.20
CA PHE A 27 6.08 13.10 -9.95
C PHE A 27 6.89 13.12 -11.25
N VAL A 28 6.49 12.32 -12.25
CA VAL A 28 7.18 12.24 -13.54
C VAL A 28 7.22 13.60 -14.24
N GLU A 29 6.11 14.32 -14.23
CA GLU A 29 5.98 15.60 -14.93
C GLU A 29 6.68 16.76 -14.23
N ASN A 30 6.69 16.80 -12.89
CA ASN A 30 7.03 18.01 -12.14
C ASN A 30 8.28 17.88 -11.26
N ILE A 31 8.65 16.67 -10.84
CA ILE A 31 9.63 16.46 -9.76
C ILE A 31 10.81 15.59 -10.21
N HIS A 32 10.58 14.68 -11.16
CA HIS A 32 11.55 13.70 -11.63
C HIS A 32 12.81 14.37 -12.20
N ARG A 33 13.98 13.80 -11.89
CA ARG A 33 15.26 14.15 -12.49
C ARG A 33 15.82 12.94 -13.24
N PRO A 34 16.57 13.13 -14.34
CA PRO A 34 17.16 12.02 -15.10
C PRO A 34 18.09 11.11 -14.29
N SER A 35 18.67 11.61 -13.19
CA SER A 35 19.54 10.85 -12.28
C SER A 35 18.77 10.09 -11.18
N ASP A 36 17.44 10.19 -11.14
CA ASP A 36 16.62 9.50 -10.14
C ASP A 36 16.54 8.01 -10.44
N GLU A 37 16.67 7.21 -9.39
CA GLU A 37 16.30 5.80 -9.42
C GLU A 37 14.93 5.66 -8.78
N VAL A 38 13.92 5.29 -9.58
CA VAL A 38 12.52 5.25 -9.16
C VAL A 38 12.12 3.83 -8.77
N ILE A 39 11.56 3.67 -7.57
CA ILE A 39 11.13 2.38 -7.04
C ILE A 39 9.62 2.45 -6.82
N LEU A 40 8.87 1.76 -7.67
CA LEU A 40 7.42 1.61 -7.50
C LEU A 40 7.16 0.48 -6.51
N ILE A 41 6.64 0.81 -5.33
CA ILE A 41 6.26 -0.17 -4.33
C ILE A 41 4.80 -0.52 -4.53
N TYR A 42 4.53 -1.76 -4.93
CA TYR A 42 3.20 -2.34 -4.96
C TYR A 42 3.01 -3.22 -3.73
N CYS A 43 2.10 -2.84 -2.84
CA CYS A 43 1.76 -3.63 -1.67
C CYS A 43 0.51 -4.46 -1.95
N ALA A 44 0.65 -5.79 -2.05
CA ALA A 44 -0.48 -6.68 -2.13
C ALA A 44 -1.06 -6.88 -0.72
N ASP A 45 -2.33 -6.54 -0.53
CA ASP A 45 -2.99 -6.69 0.77
C ASP A 45 -3.29 -8.17 1.05
N ILE A 46 -2.48 -8.78 1.93
CA ILE A 46 -2.69 -10.16 2.39
C ILE A 46 -3.92 -10.27 3.32
N SER A 47 -4.46 -9.15 3.80
CA SER A 47 -5.62 -9.13 4.69
C SER A 47 -6.83 -9.81 4.06
N ILE A 48 -6.95 -9.89 2.73
CA ILE A 48 -8.03 -10.63 2.06
C ILE A 48 -7.94 -12.13 2.36
N VAL A 49 -6.72 -12.70 2.32
CA VAL A 49 -6.49 -14.13 2.60
C VAL A 49 -6.68 -14.41 4.09
N VAL A 50 -6.15 -13.54 4.96
CA VAL A 50 -6.24 -13.73 6.42
C VAL A 50 -7.65 -13.43 6.97
N GLN A 51 -8.37 -12.42 6.46
CA GLN A 51 -9.76 -12.16 6.85
C GLN A 51 -10.71 -13.27 6.41
N SER A 52 -10.45 -13.96 5.29
CA SER A 52 -11.24 -15.14 4.94
C SER A 52 -11.19 -16.23 6.04
N GLN A 53 -10.10 -16.30 6.82
CA GLN A 53 -10.00 -17.14 8.01
C GLN A 53 -10.52 -16.45 9.28
N ARG A 54 -10.37 -15.12 9.39
CA ARG A 54 -10.68 -14.34 10.60
C ARG A 54 -12.14 -13.89 10.73
N LEU A 55 -12.88 -13.74 9.63
CA LEU A 55 -14.32 -13.43 9.62
C LEU A 55 -15.20 -14.60 10.09
N GLN A 56 -14.62 -15.78 10.36
CA GLN A 56 -15.29 -16.83 11.13
C GLN A 56 -15.15 -16.67 12.67
N TYR A 57 -14.36 -15.69 13.14
CA TYR A 57 -14.11 -15.47 14.57
C TYR A 57 -14.72 -14.17 15.14
N TRP A 58 -15.24 -13.28 14.29
CA TRP A 58 -15.83 -12.00 14.73
C TRP A 58 -17.28 -12.13 15.21
N GLY A 59 -17.57 -13.19 15.97
CA GLY A 59 -18.85 -13.36 16.68
C GLY A 59 -18.81 -12.86 18.13
N PHE A 60 -17.64 -12.52 18.68
CA PHE A 60 -17.51 -12.20 20.12
C PHE A 60 -16.33 -11.26 20.37
N THR A 61 -16.51 -9.94 20.25
CA THR A 61 -15.92 -8.98 21.20
C THR A 61 -16.73 -7.71 21.15
N SER A 62 -17.90 -7.74 21.78
CA SER A 62 -18.45 -6.50 22.31
C SER A 62 -17.54 -6.06 23.45
N PHE A 63 -16.96 -4.89 23.26
CA PHE A 63 -16.41 -3.99 24.26
C PHE A 63 -17.13 -4.12 25.61
N SER A 64 -16.48 -4.73 26.61
CA SER A 64 -16.78 -4.46 28.02
C SER A 64 -15.64 -4.92 28.91
N SER A 65 -15.38 -4.09 29.91
CA SER A 65 -14.29 -4.14 30.87
C SER A 65 -14.44 -5.27 31.90
N LYS A 66 -13.28 -5.85 32.29
CA LYS A 66 -12.98 -6.81 33.38
C LYS A 66 -12.79 -8.29 32.97
N PRO A 67 -11.69 -8.95 33.41
CA PRO A 67 -11.43 -10.34 33.10
C PRO A 67 -12.16 -11.22 34.12
N GLN A 68 -13.33 -11.74 33.75
CA GLN A 68 -13.93 -12.86 34.48
C GLN A 68 -13.67 -14.14 33.68
N ARG A 69 -13.12 -15.17 34.34
CA ARG A 69 -12.83 -16.49 33.78
C ARG A 69 -14.04 -17.03 33.01
N VAL A 70 -14.04 -16.85 31.69
CA VAL A 70 -14.96 -17.58 30.81
C VAL A 70 -14.33 -18.92 30.55
N ARG A 71 -14.94 -19.97 31.12
CA ARG A 71 -14.65 -21.35 30.76
C ARG A 71 -15.22 -21.56 29.35
N CYS A 72 -14.46 -21.18 28.33
CA CYS A 72 -14.87 -21.36 26.94
C CYS A 72 -14.96 -22.86 26.65
N ARG A 73 -16.19 -23.40 26.54
CA ARG A 73 -16.44 -24.60 25.76
C ARG A 73 -16.19 -24.21 24.32
N CYS A 74 -14.96 -24.33 23.83
CA CYS A 74 -14.67 -24.20 22.41
C CYS A 74 -15.48 -25.30 21.70
N PRO A 75 -16.50 -24.95 20.89
CA PRO A 75 -17.08 -25.95 20.02
C PRO A 75 -16.03 -26.29 18.97
N LYS A 76 -15.84 -27.59 18.75
CA LYS A 76 -14.87 -28.20 17.83
C LYS A 76 -15.22 -27.91 16.37
N TYR A 77 -15.33 -26.65 15.98
CA TYR A 77 -15.43 -26.26 14.58
C TYR A 77 -14.01 -26.26 14.01
N ALA A 78 -13.58 -27.47 13.66
CA ALA A 78 -12.48 -27.68 12.75
C ALA A 78 -12.72 -26.81 11.51
N LEU A 79 -11.85 -25.82 11.35
CA LEU A 79 -11.68 -25.02 10.15
C LEU A 79 -11.50 -25.96 8.95
N ARG A 80 -12.59 -26.29 8.26
CA ARG A 80 -12.53 -26.74 6.88
C ARG A 80 -12.98 -25.58 6.03
N ALA A 81 -12.09 -24.60 5.85
CA ALA A 81 -12.19 -23.77 4.67
C ALA A 81 -12.04 -24.71 3.47
N ASP A 82 -13.01 -24.66 2.56
CA ASP A 82 -13.03 -25.50 1.37
C ASP A 82 -11.76 -25.22 0.56
N LYS A 83 -10.89 -26.24 0.41
CA LYS A 83 -9.58 -26.09 -0.22
C LYS A 83 -9.70 -25.46 -1.60
N GLY A 84 -10.71 -25.85 -2.37
CA GLY A 84 -10.96 -25.30 -3.70
C GLY A 84 -11.33 -23.81 -3.70
N LYS A 85 -11.98 -23.32 -2.63
CA LYS A 85 -12.32 -21.89 -2.51
C LYS A 85 -11.08 -21.05 -2.16
N ILE A 86 -10.21 -21.57 -1.29
CA ILE A 86 -8.92 -20.93 -0.98
C ILE A 86 -8.02 -20.91 -2.22
N GLU A 87 -7.91 -22.03 -2.92
CA GLU A 87 -7.10 -22.14 -4.15
C GLU A 87 -7.58 -21.14 -5.21
N LYS A 88 -8.90 -21.00 -5.39
CA LYS A 88 -9.47 -20.02 -6.31
C LYS A 88 -9.21 -18.57 -5.88
N MET A 89 -9.32 -18.25 -4.59
CA MET A 89 -9.00 -16.91 -4.10
C MET A 89 -7.51 -16.59 -4.29
N ILE A 90 -6.62 -17.56 -4.08
CA ILE A 90 -5.19 -17.40 -4.32
C ILE A 90 -4.92 -17.16 -5.81
N SER A 91 -5.54 -17.95 -6.70
CA SER A 91 -5.35 -17.77 -8.15
C SER A 91 -5.88 -16.43 -8.65
N ASP A 92 -7.04 -15.99 -8.16
CA ASP A 92 -7.64 -14.71 -8.55
C ASP A 92 -6.78 -13.54 -8.08
N GLN A 93 -6.27 -13.59 -6.85
CA GLN A 93 -5.36 -12.57 -6.32
C GLN A 93 -4.04 -12.53 -7.07
N GLN A 94 -3.49 -13.69 -7.42
CA GLN A 94 -2.25 -13.77 -8.18
C GLN A 94 -2.39 -13.17 -9.57
N LYS A 95 -3.52 -13.43 -10.25
CA LYS A 95 -3.82 -12.85 -11.55
C LYS A 95 -3.95 -11.32 -11.49
N SER A 96 -4.72 -10.80 -10.54
CA SER A 96 -4.85 -9.34 -10.37
C SER A 96 -3.52 -8.67 -10.03
N MET A 97 -2.65 -9.35 -9.27
CA MET A 97 -1.30 -8.84 -8.98
C MET A 97 -0.43 -8.81 -10.24
N GLU A 98 -0.53 -9.81 -11.11
CA GLU A 98 0.15 -9.84 -12.40
C GLU A 98 -0.32 -8.70 -13.30
N ASP A 99 -1.64 -8.52 -13.46
CA ASP A 99 -2.25 -7.45 -14.26
C ASP A 99 -1.77 -6.05 -13.81
N ILE A 100 -1.76 -5.79 -12.51
CA ILE A 100 -1.32 -4.49 -11.96
C ILE A 100 0.19 -4.30 -12.20
N THR A 101 0.99 -5.35 -12.06
CA THR A 101 2.43 -5.24 -12.30
C THR A 101 2.74 -4.96 -13.77
N GLU A 102 1.97 -5.56 -14.68
CA GLU A 102 2.09 -5.31 -16.11
C GLU A 102 1.73 -3.85 -16.45
N ASP A 103 0.64 -3.31 -15.90
CA ASP A 103 0.29 -1.90 -16.04
C ASP A 103 1.39 -0.95 -15.52
N LEU A 104 1.99 -1.26 -14.36
CA LEU A 104 3.10 -0.49 -13.82
C LEU A 104 4.36 -0.55 -14.69
N ASN A 105 4.66 -1.71 -15.29
CA ASN A 105 5.78 -1.84 -16.22
C ASN A 105 5.55 -1.00 -17.48
N LEU A 106 4.34 -1.02 -18.02
CA LEU A 106 3.96 -0.16 -19.15
C LEU A 106 4.10 1.32 -18.81
N LYS A 107 3.75 1.73 -17.58
CA LYS A 107 3.95 3.11 -17.11
C LYS A 107 5.41 3.51 -17.06
N ILE A 108 6.29 2.67 -16.49
CA ILE A 108 7.73 2.93 -16.47
C ILE A 108 8.28 3.11 -17.89
N GLN A 109 7.94 2.18 -18.79
CA GLN A 109 8.41 2.20 -20.18
C GLN A 109 7.92 3.45 -20.93
N LYS A 110 6.63 3.79 -20.81
CA LYS A 110 6.04 4.98 -21.46
C LYS A 110 6.62 6.29 -20.95
N SER A 111 6.93 6.36 -19.65
CA SER A 111 7.49 7.57 -19.03
C SER A 111 9.00 7.70 -19.25
N GLY A 112 9.69 6.68 -19.75
CA GLY A 112 11.14 6.72 -20.01
C GLY A 112 12.00 6.89 -18.75
N ILE A 113 11.45 6.56 -17.58
CA ILE A 113 12.14 6.72 -16.29
C ILE A 113 13.02 5.50 -15.99
N ASN A 114 14.14 5.72 -15.31
CA ASN A 114 14.93 4.63 -14.74
C ASN A 114 14.22 4.12 -13.47
N GLY A 115 13.38 3.10 -13.63
CA GLY A 115 12.60 2.58 -12.51
C GLY A 115 12.42 1.06 -12.49
N ARG A 116 12.16 0.53 -11.29
CA ARG A 116 11.81 -0.87 -11.05
C ARG A 116 10.58 -0.99 -10.16
N ILE A 117 9.94 -2.16 -10.21
CA ILE A 117 8.81 -2.50 -9.34
C ILE A 117 9.29 -3.41 -8.21
N THR A 118 8.89 -3.10 -6.99
CA THR A 118 9.10 -3.96 -5.81
C THR A 118 7.75 -4.34 -5.24
N ARG A 119 7.47 -5.65 -5.23
CA ARG A 119 6.26 -6.20 -4.60
C ARG A 119 6.53 -6.44 -3.12
N VAL A 120 5.66 -5.92 -2.27
CA VAL A 120 5.73 -6.10 -0.81
C VAL A 120 4.43 -6.74 -0.33
N MET A 121 4.58 -7.64 0.64
CA MET A 121 3.51 -8.43 1.22
C MET A 121 3.56 -8.23 2.73
N ASP A 122 2.57 -7.53 3.27
CA ASP A 122 2.46 -7.22 4.70
C ASP A 122 0.97 -7.04 5.09
N ASN A 123 0.68 -7.13 6.38
CA ASN A 123 -0.66 -6.86 6.94
C ASN A 123 -0.90 -5.37 7.15
N ASP A 124 0.17 -4.56 7.28
CA ASP A 124 0.08 -3.11 7.37
C ASP A 124 0.82 -2.46 6.21
N ILE A 125 0.03 -1.95 5.25
CA ILE A 125 0.52 -1.34 4.01
C ILE A 125 1.38 -0.11 4.31
N GLY A 126 0.96 0.74 5.25
CA GLY A 126 1.68 1.97 5.58
C GLY A 126 3.05 1.67 6.16
N HIS A 127 3.09 0.75 7.13
CA HIS A 127 4.32 0.26 7.74
C HIS A 127 5.25 -0.38 6.70
N ALA A 128 4.71 -1.23 5.83
CA ALA A 128 5.47 -1.92 4.80
C ALA A 128 6.14 -0.97 3.81
N ILE A 129 5.43 0.08 3.38
CA ILE A 129 5.97 1.10 2.48
C ILE A 129 7.12 1.86 3.15
N VAL A 130 6.93 2.33 4.39
CA VAL A 130 7.98 3.05 5.13
C VAL A 130 9.21 2.18 5.33
N LYS A 131 9.02 0.94 5.82
CA LYS A 131 10.10 -0.01 6.06
C LYS A 131 10.87 -0.34 4.77
N GLN A 132 10.16 -0.55 3.67
CA GLN A 132 10.80 -0.82 2.39
C GLN A 132 11.52 0.43 1.86
N ALA A 133 10.97 1.62 2.03
CA ALA A 133 11.64 2.86 1.66
C ALA A 133 12.95 3.08 2.43
N GLU A 134 12.96 2.78 3.73
CA GLU A 134 14.17 2.84 4.56
C GLU A 134 15.22 1.80 4.12
N LYS A 135 14.78 0.56 3.86
CA LYS A 135 15.65 -0.51 3.35
C LYS A 135 16.29 -0.12 2.01
N GLU A 136 15.51 0.54 1.16
CA GLU A 136 15.96 1.07 -0.12
C GLU A 136 16.71 2.39 0.02
N GLY A 137 16.98 2.91 1.23
CA GLY A 137 17.67 4.19 1.41
C GLY A 137 17.03 5.33 0.62
N ALA A 138 15.69 5.35 0.55
CA ALA A 138 14.95 6.32 -0.21
C ALA A 138 15.15 7.74 0.36
N SER A 139 15.30 8.68 -0.55
CA SER A 139 15.43 10.11 -0.24
C SER A 139 14.10 10.85 -0.23
N LEU A 140 13.05 10.22 -0.79
CA LEU A 140 11.71 10.77 -0.96
C LEU A 140 10.72 9.62 -1.10
N ILE A 141 9.58 9.70 -0.40
CA ILE A 141 8.40 8.88 -0.66
C ILE A 141 7.35 9.75 -1.36
N VAL A 142 6.75 9.24 -2.44
CA VAL A 142 5.62 9.84 -3.13
C VAL A 142 4.39 8.97 -2.91
N THR A 143 3.28 9.58 -2.50
CA THR A 143 2.02 8.85 -2.28
C THR A 143 0.82 9.68 -2.72
N GLY A 144 -0.19 9.00 -3.27
CA GLY A 144 -1.49 9.60 -3.54
C GLY A 144 -2.29 9.78 -2.25
N THR A 145 -3.22 10.74 -2.23
CA THR A 145 -4.17 10.93 -1.13
C THR A 145 -5.60 10.92 -1.63
N ARG A 146 -6.47 10.23 -0.88
CA ARG A 146 -7.93 10.19 -1.13
C ARG A 146 -8.58 11.43 -0.49
N GLY A 147 -8.70 12.52 -1.24
CA GLY A 147 -9.39 13.72 -0.76
C GLY A 147 -10.91 13.56 -0.79
N ARG A 148 -11.57 13.19 0.32
CA ARG A 148 -13.04 13.22 0.37
C ARG A 148 -13.57 14.66 0.50
N SER A 149 -14.45 14.99 -0.43
CA SER A 149 -15.46 16.06 -0.51
C SER A 149 -15.47 17.16 0.57
N LYS A 150 -15.44 18.43 0.11
CA LYS A 150 -15.72 19.77 0.69
C LYS A 150 -16.29 20.00 2.13
N LEU A 151 -16.45 19.02 3.04
CA LEU A 151 -17.05 19.26 4.36
C LEU A 151 -16.35 18.62 5.59
N ARG A 152 -15.21 17.94 5.49
CA ARG A 152 -14.45 17.60 6.70
C ARG A 152 -12.95 17.80 6.47
N ARG A 153 -12.33 18.51 7.40
CA ARG A 153 -10.89 18.76 7.50
C ARG A 153 -10.11 17.51 7.12
N THR A 154 -9.25 17.65 6.10
CA THR A 154 -7.99 16.90 5.89
C THR A 154 -7.90 15.52 6.57
N PHE A 155 -8.51 14.50 5.97
CA PHE A 155 -8.08 13.13 6.20
C PHE A 155 -7.18 12.73 5.03
N LEU A 156 -5.86 12.69 5.26
CA LEU A 156 -4.97 11.89 4.42
C LEU A 156 -5.50 10.45 4.55
N GLY A 157 -5.68 9.71 3.45
CA GLY A 157 -6.17 8.33 3.56
C GLY A 157 -5.29 7.51 4.53
N GLY A 158 -5.80 6.44 5.15
CA GLY A 158 -5.09 5.74 6.24
C GLY A 158 -3.65 5.34 5.94
N VAL A 159 -3.34 4.93 4.70
CA VAL A 159 -1.97 4.63 4.27
C VAL A 159 -1.10 5.89 4.17
N SER A 160 -1.60 6.93 3.51
CA SER A 160 -0.85 8.20 3.34
C SER A 160 -0.63 8.91 4.67
N GLU A 161 -1.64 8.88 5.57
CA GLU A 161 -1.53 9.41 6.93
C GLU A 161 -0.45 8.65 7.73
N TYR A 162 -0.46 7.32 7.66
CA TYR A 162 0.57 6.51 8.28
C TYR A 162 1.96 6.89 7.76
N ILE A 163 2.16 6.94 6.44
CA ILE A 163 3.45 7.27 5.83
C ILE A 163 3.94 8.64 6.31
N VAL A 164 3.09 9.66 6.25
CA VAL A 164 3.46 11.03 6.68
C VAL A 164 3.88 11.08 8.15
N ASN A 165 3.23 10.31 9.02
CA ASN A 165 3.52 10.33 10.44
C ASN A 165 4.75 9.49 10.85
N HIS A 166 5.17 8.52 10.03
CA HIS A 166 6.21 7.55 10.41
C HIS A 166 7.44 7.54 9.51
N ALA A 167 7.40 8.15 8.33
CA ALA A 167 8.54 8.20 7.44
C ALA A 167 9.68 9.04 8.03
N SER A 168 10.88 8.45 8.10
CA SER A 168 12.13 9.15 8.45
C SER A 168 12.69 10.04 7.32
N MET A 169 12.03 10.08 6.16
CA MET A 169 12.43 10.80 4.95
C MET A 169 11.28 11.71 4.47
N PRO A 170 11.57 12.73 3.64
CA PRO A 170 10.53 13.58 3.06
C PRO A 170 9.42 12.78 2.37
N VAL A 171 8.18 13.23 2.54
CA VAL A 171 7.00 12.65 1.91
C VAL A 171 6.32 13.69 1.03
N LEU A 172 6.15 13.38 -0.25
CA LEU A 172 5.32 14.13 -1.19
C LEU A 172 3.94 13.48 -1.28
N THR A 173 2.92 14.22 -0.86
CA THR A 173 1.53 13.80 -0.97
C THR A 173 0.84 14.48 -2.14
N CYS A 174 0.37 13.71 -3.10
CA CYS A 174 -0.35 14.22 -4.27
C CYS A 174 -1.86 14.05 -4.05
N ARG A 175 -2.61 15.15 -4.14
CA ARG A 175 -4.07 15.12 -4.04
C ARG A 175 -4.68 15.00 -5.43
N TYR A 176 -5.30 13.86 -5.71
CA TYR A 176 -6.11 13.70 -6.91
C TYR A 176 -7.40 14.51 -6.79
N VAL A 177 -7.66 15.36 -7.79
CA VAL A 177 -8.92 16.08 -7.96
C VAL A 177 -9.55 15.55 -9.24
N PRO A 178 -10.66 14.80 -9.16
CA PRO A 178 -11.37 14.36 -10.36
C PRO A 178 -11.85 15.59 -11.12
N GLN A 179 -11.54 15.67 -12.41
CA GLN A 179 -12.13 16.69 -13.28
C GLN A 179 -13.60 16.29 -13.53
N LYS A 180 -14.52 17.22 -13.26
CA LYS A 180 -15.96 17.04 -13.45
C LYS A 180 -16.34 17.15 -14.91
#